data_AF-A0A445EPH0-F1
#
_entry.id   AF-A0A445EPH0-F1
#
_cell.length_a   1.000
_cell.length_b   1.000
_cell.length_c   1.000
_cell.angle_alpha   90.00
_cell.angle_beta   90.00
_cell.angle_gamma   90.00
#
_symmetry.space_group_name_H-M   'P 1'
#
loop_
_entity.id
_entity.type
_entity.pdbx_description
1 polymer ?
#
loop_
_entity_poly.entity_id
_entity_poly.type
_entity_poly.pdbx_seq_one_letter_code
_entity_poly.pdbx_strand_id
1 'polypeptide(L)'
;MKELWKELSFVDNNLTLPRILIGDFNDVISQDEKVGLHPKPSSQIESFRNFVHENAVLDLELQGMKYTWFSNPRNGCVTKERLDRVLANWEWRKMFQNATLSAFPPISSDHTHLILNVNPRRRRRKNFKFETFWVDHADCDSVIRRRWSSAANTGDDIWANLTRRTQNCKE
;
A
#
# COMPACT_ATOMS: atom_id res chain seq x y z
N MET A 1 13.99 -23.29 8.17
CA MET A 1 14.08 -21.82 8.05
C MET A 1 15.48 -21.34 7.70
N LYS A 2 16.51 -21.53 8.55
CA LYS A 2 17.90 -21.18 8.18
C LYS A 2 18.42 -21.90 6.93
N GLU A 3 18.04 -23.17 6.73
CA GLU A 3 18.40 -23.93 5.52
C GLU A 3 17.69 -23.40 4.28
N LEU A 4 16.39 -23.09 4.36
CA LEU A 4 15.62 -22.46 3.29
C LEU A 4 16.25 -21.13 2.84
N TRP A 5 16.70 -20.30 3.80
CA TRP A 5 17.40 -19.06 3.47
C TRP A 5 18.69 -19.31 2.70
N LYS A 6 19.47 -20.33 3.09
CA LYS A 6 20.69 -20.71 2.36
C LYS A 6 20.39 -21.21 0.95
N GLU A 7 19.34 -22.00 0.77
CA GLU A 7 18.92 -22.49 -0.55
C GLU A 7 18.48 -21.34 -1.47
N LEU A 8 17.64 -20.43 -0.95
CA LEU A 8 17.24 -19.23 -1.68
C LEU A 8 18.46 -18.37 -2.02
N SER A 9 19.40 -18.18 -1.09
CA SER A 9 20.63 -17.43 -1.35
C SER A 9 21.51 -18.07 -2.42
N PHE A 10 21.58 -19.40 -2.44
CA PHE A 10 22.35 -20.13 -3.44
C PHE A 10 21.77 -19.92 -4.85
N VAL A 11 20.44 -19.97 -4.99
CA VAL A 11 19.78 -19.69 -6.27
C VAL A 11 19.99 -18.23 -6.68
N ASP A 12 19.91 -17.31 -5.72
CA ASP A 12 20.03 -15.87 -5.94
C ASP A 12 21.42 -15.46 -6.46
N ASN A 13 22.49 -15.97 -5.85
CA ASN A 13 23.87 -15.61 -6.16
C ASN A 13 24.37 -16.08 -7.53
N ASN A 14 23.72 -17.07 -8.13
CA ASN A 14 24.14 -17.63 -9.43
C ASN A 14 23.54 -16.89 -10.64
N LEU A 15 22.72 -15.87 -10.41
CA LEU A 15 22.02 -15.13 -11.46
C LEU A 15 22.53 -13.68 -11.49
N THR A 16 22.93 -13.18 -12.65
CA THR A 16 23.27 -11.75 -12.86
C THR A 16 22.09 -10.95 -13.41
N LEU A 17 20.88 -11.51 -13.33
CA LEU A 17 19.67 -10.97 -13.96
C LEU A 17 18.84 -10.11 -12.98
N PRO A 18 18.05 -9.15 -13.50
CA PRO A 18 17.00 -8.47 -12.74
C PRO A 18 16.03 -9.49 -12.12
N ARG A 19 15.89 -9.50 -10.79
CA ARG A 19 15.06 -10.49 -10.08
C ARG A 19 14.32 -9.93 -8.88
N ILE A 20 13.27 -10.65 -8.52
CA ILE A 20 12.47 -10.44 -7.31
C ILE A 20 12.14 -11.78 -6.66
N LEU A 21 12.05 -11.76 -5.33
CA LEU A 21 11.49 -12.81 -4.50
C LEU A 21 10.15 -12.29 -3.97
N ILE A 22 9.07 -13.00 -4.26
CA ILE A 22 7.72 -12.63 -3.83
C ILE A 22 7.12 -13.80 -3.06
N GLY A 23 6.50 -13.50 -1.91
CA GLY A 23 5.67 -14.46 -1.22
C GLY A 23 5.64 -14.23 0.28
N ASP A 24 5.17 -15.25 0.99
CA ASP A 24 5.16 -15.34 2.43
C ASP A 24 6.53 -15.83 2.94
N PHE A 25 7.26 -14.95 3.62
CA PHE A 25 8.56 -15.26 4.22
C PHE A 25 8.43 -15.81 5.64
N ASN A 26 7.22 -15.81 6.22
CA ASN A 26 6.92 -16.18 7.60
C ASN A 26 7.73 -15.44 8.68
N ASP A 27 8.34 -14.31 8.30
CA ASP A 27 9.16 -13.50 9.19
C ASP A 27 9.06 -11.99 9.00
N VAL A 28 9.48 -11.28 10.04
CA VAL A 28 9.51 -9.81 10.11
C VAL A 28 10.94 -9.29 10.13
N ILE A 29 11.18 -8.15 9.49
CA ILE A 29 12.48 -7.44 9.49
C ILE A 29 12.69 -6.70 10.80
N SER A 30 11.62 -6.30 11.50
CA SER A 30 11.71 -5.62 12.78
C SER A 30 10.53 -5.96 13.70
N GLN A 31 10.68 -5.72 15.00
CA GLN A 31 9.57 -5.91 15.96
C GLN A 31 8.37 -5.01 15.64
N ASP A 32 8.60 -3.82 15.06
CA ASP A 32 7.54 -2.86 14.72
C ASP A 32 6.59 -3.34 13.63
N GLU A 33 6.97 -4.41 12.92
CA GLU A 33 6.15 -5.09 11.91
C GLU A 33 5.26 -6.18 12.50
N LYS A 34 5.29 -6.36 13.83
CA LYS A 34 4.40 -7.24 14.58
C LYS A 34 3.65 -6.45 15.64
N VAL A 35 2.35 -6.73 15.76
CA VAL A 35 1.53 -6.32 16.89
C VAL A 35 0.89 -7.56 17.46
N GLY A 36 1.04 -7.81 18.75
CA GLY A 36 0.49 -8.97 19.43
C GLY A 36 1.02 -9.10 20.85
N LEU A 37 0.56 -10.12 21.57
CA LEU A 37 0.89 -10.32 22.99
C LEU A 37 2.35 -10.75 23.21
N HIS A 38 2.91 -11.52 22.28
CA HIS A 38 4.26 -12.05 22.38
C HIS A 38 5.16 -11.42 21.33
N PRO A 39 6.36 -10.93 21.67
CA PRO A 39 7.32 -10.45 20.67
C PRO A 39 7.80 -11.60 19.78
N LYS A 40 8.25 -11.27 18.56
CA LYS A 40 8.91 -12.26 17.70
C LYS A 40 10.29 -12.58 18.30
N PRO A 41 10.81 -13.82 18.25
CA PRO A 41 12.17 -14.09 18.73
C PRO A 41 13.24 -13.26 18.00
N SER A 42 14.14 -12.59 18.72
CA SER A 42 15.17 -11.73 18.11
C SER A 42 16.08 -12.47 17.15
N SER A 43 16.43 -13.73 17.46
CA SER A 43 17.24 -14.59 16.60
C SER A 43 16.57 -14.89 15.26
N GLN A 44 15.25 -14.89 15.23
CA GLN A 44 14.47 -15.13 14.02
C GLN A 44 14.49 -13.88 13.12
N ILE A 45 14.24 -12.70 13.69
CA ILE A 45 14.36 -11.40 13.01
C ILE A 45 15.77 -11.23 12.44
N GLU A 46 16.80 -11.50 13.25
CA GLU A 46 18.20 -11.37 12.84
C GLU A 46 18.53 -12.32 11.69
N SER A 47 18.06 -13.57 11.75
CA SER A 47 18.26 -14.52 10.65
C SER A 47 17.64 -14.03 9.34
N PHE A 48 16.44 -13.44 9.38
CA PHE A 48 15.81 -12.92 8.17
C PHE A 48 16.49 -11.64 7.67
N ARG A 49 16.92 -10.75 8.57
CA ARG A 49 17.73 -9.57 8.20
C ARG A 49 19.05 -9.96 7.54
N ASN A 50 19.74 -10.97 8.07
CA ASN A 50 20.97 -11.45 7.48
C ASN A 50 20.73 -12.01 6.07
N PHE A 51 19.65 -12.77 5.87
CA PHE A 51 19.25 -13.21 4.53
C PHE A 51 19.04 -12.04 3.56
N VAL A 52 18.28 -11.01 3.95
CA VAL A 52 18.04 -9.82 3.12
C VAL A 52 19.36 -9.12 2.79
N HIS A 53 20.25 -8.98 3.77
CA HIS A 53 21.54 -8.32 3.63
C HIS A 53 22.51 -9.09 2.74
N GLU A 54 22.70 -10.39 3.01
CA GLU A 54 23.63 -11.27 2.28
C GLU A 54 23.26 -11.40 0.79
N ASN A 55 21.97 -11.33 0.45
CA ASN A 55 21.50 -11.38 -0.93
C ASN A 55 21.39 -10.01 -1.61
N ALA A 56 21.73 -8.92 -0.91
CA ALA A 56 21.64 -7.56 -1.43
C ALA A 56 20.27 -7.24 -2.07
N VAL A 57 19.19 -7.73 -1.45
CA VAL A 57 17.81 -7.48 -1.89
C VAL A 57 17.17 -6.38 -1.06
N LEU A 58 16.30 -5.61 -1.73
CA LEU A 58 15.60 -4.45 -1.19
C LEU A 58 14.14 -4.82 -0.98
N ASP A 59 13.60 -4.57 0.22
CA ASP A 59 12.16 -4.72 0.46
C ASP A 59 11.39 -3.57 -0.19
N LEU A 60 10.47 -3.89 -1.09
CA LEU A 60 9.61 -2.89 -1.72
C LEU A 60 8.60 -2.35 -0.71
N GLU A 61 8.43 -1.03 -0.71
CA GLU A 61 7.49 -0.37 0.18
C GLU A 61 6.03 -0.77 -0.12
N LEU A 62 5.34 -1.28 0.90
CA LEU A 62 3.94 -1.65 0.83
C LEU A 62 3.05 -0.41 1.07
N GLN A 63 2.26 -0.05 0.06
CA GLN A 63 1.36 1.09 0.15
C GLN A 63 0.00 0.72 0.76
N GLY A 64 -0.52 1.60 1.61
CA GLY A 64 -1.89 1.55 2.15
C GLY A 64 -2.07 0.67 3.38
N MET A 65 -1.45 -0.50 3.45
CA MET A 65 -1.50 -1.39 4.62
C MET A 65 -0.10 -1.68 5.15
N LYS A 66 0.01 -1.83 6.48
CA LYS A 66 1.27 -2.13 7.16
C LYS A 66 1.49 -3.63 7.40
N TYR A 67 0.41 -4.40 7.55
CA TYR A 67 0.44 -5.82 7.89
C TYR A 67 -0.20 -6.64 6.77
N THR A 68 0.29 -7.86 6.60
CA THR A 68 -0.19 -8.78 5.56
C THR A 68 -0.84 -10.02 6.14
N TRP A 69 -0.60 -10.35 7.41
CA TRP A 69 -1.20 -11.46 8.10
C TRP A 69 -1.96 -11.03 9.37
N PHE A 70 -3.07 -11.69 9.67
CA PHE A 70 -3.96 -11.41 10.79
C PHE A 70 -4.41 -12.71 11.48
N SER A 71 -4.16 -12.85 12.77
CA SER A 71 -4.66 -13.98 13.54
C SER A 71 -6.16 -13.90 13.78
N ASN A 72 -6.78 -15.05 14.05
CA ASN A 72 -8.09 -15.05 14.71
C ASN A 72 -8.01 -14.31 16.07
N PRO A 73 -9.07 -13.60 16.49
CA PRO A 73 -9.11 -12.95 17.79
C PRO A 73 -8.91 -13.97 18.92
N ARG A 74 -7.98 -13.68 19.84
CA ARG A 74 -7.75 -14.50 21.04
C ARG A 74 -7.63 -13.57 22.24
N ASN A 75 -8.44 -13.81 23.27
CA ASN A 75 -8.51 -12.97 24.48
C ASN A 75 -8.76 -11.47 24.17
N GLY A 76 -9.57 -11.18 23.15
CA GLY A 76 -9.85 -9.81 22.72
C GLY A 76 -8.72 -9.12 21.93
N CYS A 77 -7.63 -9.82 21.63
CA CYS A 77 -6.52 -9.30 20.85
C CYS A 77 -6.41 -10.01 19.49
N VAL A 78 -6.08 -9.23 18.45
CA VAL A 78 -5.73 -9.75 17.11
C VAL A 78 -4.24 -9.51 16.91
N THR A 79 -3.50 -10.58 16.61
CA THR A 79 -2.09 -10.46 16.23
C THR A 79 -2.02 -10.10 14.75
N LYS A 80 -1.12 -9.17 14.40
CA LYS A 80 -0.91 -8.69 13.03
C LYS A 80 0.58 -8.73 12.71
N GLU A 81 0.96 -9.27 11.56
CA GLU A 81 2.36 -9.38 11.12
C GLU A 81 2.51 -8.96 9.65
N ARG A 82 3.68 -8.42 9.28
CA ARG A 82 4.06 -8.23 7.86
C ARG A 82 4.94 -9.41 7.42
N LEU A 83 4.30 -10.44 6.88
CA LEU A 83 4.93 -11.69 6.48
C LEU A 83 5.17 -11.79 4.96
N ASP A 84 4.29 -11.17 4.18
CA ASP A 84 4.34 -11.20 2.73
C ASP A 84 5.16 -10.02 2.22
N ARG A 85 6.11 -10.28 1.31
CA ARG A 85 7.01 -9.25 0.77
C ARG A 85 7.31 -9.43 -0.70
N VAL A 86 7.80 -8.34 -1.30
CA VAL A 86 8.52 -8.36 -2.57
C VAL A 86 9.92 -7.83 -2.29
N LEU A 87 10.91 -8.72 -2.33
CA LEU A 87 12.32 -8.38 -2.20
C LEU A 87 12.93 -8.31 -3.60
N ALA A 88 13.57 -7.20 -3.95
CA ALA A 88 14.09 -6.96 -5.29
C ALA A 88 15.58 -6.67 -5.27
N ASN A 89 16.35 -7.25 -6.19
CA ASN A 89 17.74 -6.82 -6.35
C ASN A 89 17.81 -5.44 -7.03
N TRP A 90 18.99 -4.82 -7.00
CA TRP A 90 19.22 -3.50 -7.56
C TRP A 90 18.90 -3.43 -9.06
N GLU A 91 19.30 -4.44 -9.83
CA GLU A 91 19.07 -4.47 -11.28
C GLU A 91 17.57 -4.47 -11.64
N TRP A 92 16.74 -5.18 -10.87
CA TRP A 92 15.30 -5.11 -11.02
C TRP A 92 14.75 -3.74 -10.67
N ARG A 93 15.18 -3.16 -9.55
CA ARG A 93 14.71 -1.83 -9.13
C ARG A 93 15.08 -0.74 -10.14
N LYS A 94 16.25 -0.85 -10.78
CA LYS A 94 16.70 0.05 -11.85
C LYS A 94 15.82 -0.04 -13.09
N MET A 95 15.33 -1.23 -13.43
CA MET A 95 14.42 -1.45 -14.57
C MET A 95 13.00 -0.96 -14.27
N PHE A 96 12.51 -1.18 -13.05
CA PHE A 96 11.13 -0.85 -12.64
C PHE A 96 11.11 0.20 -11.52
N GLN A 97 11.69 1.37 -11.79
CA GLN A 97 11.86 2.45 -10.81
C GLN A 97 10.53 2.96 -10.23
N ASN A 98 9.48 2.91 -11.05
CA ASN A 98 8.14 3.34 -10.65
C ASN A 98 7.29 2.19 -10.10
N ALA A 99 7.82 0.98 -9.94
CA ALA A 99 7.03 -0.13 -9.42
C ALA A 99 6.42 0.23 -8.07
N THR A 100 5.14 -0.13 -7.91
CA THR A 100 4.37 0.08 -6.68
C THR A 100 3.89 -1.26 -6.16
N LEU A 101 3.93 -1.42 -4.84
CA LEU A 101 3.38 -2.58 -4.15
C LEU A 101 2.22 -2.10 -3.29
N SER A 102 1.09 -2.79 -3.37
CA SER A 102 -0.10 -2.49 -2.57
C SER A 102 -0.70 -3.77 -2.02
N ALA A 103 -1.41 -3.65 -0.90
CA ALA A 103 -2.11 -4.76 -0.27
C ALA A 103 -3.63 -4.60 -0.43
N PHE A 104 -4.32 -5.70 -0.73
CA PHE A 104 -5.79 -5.73 -0.80
C PHE A 104 -6.38 -6.45 0.40
N PRO A 105 -7.37 -5.87 1.11
CA PRO A 105 -7.90 -6.44 2.34
C PRO A 105 -8.29 -7.92 2.22
N PRO A 106 -7.94 -8.75 3.22
CA PRO A 106 -8.37 -10.15 3.24
C PRO A 106 -9.89 -10.24 3.32
N ILE A 107 -10.50 -11.06 2.45
CA ILE A 107 -11.94 -11.38 2.50
C ILE A 107 -12.18 -12.77 3.11
N SER A 108 -11.32 -13.74 2.79
CA SER A 108 -11.49 -15.15 3.17
C SER A 108 -10.19 -15.86 3.58
N SER A 109 -9.10 -15.11 3.75
CA SER A 109 -7.79 -15.62 4.19
C SER A 109 -7.33 -14.78 5.37
N ASP A 110 -6.50 -15.35 6.23
CA ASP A 110 -5.71 -14.62 7.21
C ASP A 110 -4.59 -13.80 6.58
N HIS A 111 -4.27 -14.03 5.30
CA HIS A 111 -3.34 -13.24 4.49
C HIS A 111 -4.01 -12.23 3.57
N THR A 112 -3.32 -11.11 3.38
CA THR A 112 -3.66 -9.99 2.51
C THR A 112 -2.96 -10.18 1.16
N HIS A 113 -3.69 -9.97 0.06
CA HIS A 113 -3.09 -10.16 -1.27
C HIS A 113 -2.16 -9.01 -1.62
N LEU A 114 -0.93 -9.34 -2.03
CA LEU A 114 0.02 -8.36 -2.57
C LEU A 114 -0.20 -8.17 -4.07
N ILE A 115 -0.26 -6.90 -4.49
CA ILE A 115 -0.35 -6.50 -5.89
C ILE A 115 0.88 -5.69 -6.24
N LEU A 116 1.77 -6.31 -7.02
CA LEU A 116 2.93 -5.65 -7.61
C LEU A 116 2.56 -5.08 -8.98
N ASN A 117 2.58 -3.75 -9.10
CA ASN A 117 2.40 -3.07 -10.36
C ASN A 117 3.73 -2.50 -10.86
N VAL A 118 4.31 -3.15 -11.87
CA VAL A 118 5.64 -2.81 -12.44
C VAL A 118 5.60 -1.64 -13.42
N ASN A 119 4.42 -1.28 -13.92
CA ASN A 119 4.24 -0.14 -14.83
C ASN A 119 2.97 0.64 -14.44
N PRO A 120 2.98 1.33 -13.29
CA PRO A 120 1.81 2.07 -12.87
C PRO A 120 1.58 3.22 -13.84
N ARG A 121 0.41 3.20 -14.47
CA ARG A 121 -0.07 4.33 -15.26
C ARG A 121 -0.02 5.56 -14.35
N ARG A 122 0.70 6.60 -14.77
CA ARG A 122 0.65 7.91 -14.11
C ARG A 122 -0.82 8.27 -13.89
N ARG A 123 -1.24 8.44 -12.63
CA ARG A 123 -2.57 8.94 -12.30
C ARG A 123 -2.73 10.27 -13.03
N ARG A 124 -3.51 10.29 -14.11
CA ARG A 124 -4.00 11.55 -14.68
C ARG A 124 -4.71 12.27 -13.54
N ARG A 125 -4.41 13.56 -13.37
CA ARG A 125 -5.18 14.41 -12.44
C ARG A 125 -6.65 14.21 -12.80
N LYS A 126 -7.43 13.66 -11.87
CA LYS A 126 -8.87 13.53 -12.08
C LYS A 126 -9.42 14.95 -12.07
N ASN A 127 -9.82 15.42 -13.24
CA ASN A 127 -10.59 16.65 -13.32
C ASN A 127 -11.91 16.42 -12.56
N PHE A 128 -12.37 17.44 -11.84
CA PHE A 128 -13.70 17.45 -11.26
C PHE A 128 -14.71 17.24 -12.39
N LYS A 129 -15.63 16.29 -12.21
CA LYS A 129 -16.73 16.01 -13.13
C LYS A 129 -18.00 15.93 -12.31
N PHE A 130 -19.05 16.55 -12.80
CA PHE A 130 -20.42 16.47 -12.28
C PHE A 130 -21.36 16.49 -13.49
N GLU A 131 -22.58 16.00 -13.35
CA GLU A 131 -23.54 16.04 -14.45
C GLU A 131 -24.05 17.48 -14.59
N THR A 132 -23.87 18.07 -15.76
CA THR A 132 -24.21 19.49 -16.02
C THR A 132 -25.69 19.79 -15.77
N PHE A 133 -26.57 18.81 -15.99
CA PHE A 133 -28.00 18.90 -15.70
C PHE A 133 -28.31 19.35 -14.27
N TRP A 134 -27.44 19.07 -13.29
CA TRP A 134 -27.64 19.56 -11.92
C TRP A 134 -27.62 21.09 -11.84
N VAL A 135 -26.85 21.80 -12.67
CA VAL A 135 -26.83 23.28 -12.64
C VAL A 135 -28.17 23.86 -13.08
N ASP A 136 -28.87 23.20 -13.99
CA ASP A 136 -30.16 23.65 -14.51
C ASP A 136 -31.34 23.27 -13.59
N HIS A 137 -31.12 22.38 -12.63
CA HIS A 137 -32.15 21.97 -11.69
C HIS A 137 -32.43 23.12 -10.70
N ALA A 138 -33.69 23.56 -10.64
CA ALA A 138 -34.13 24.73 -9.87
C ALA A 138 -33.65 24.71 -8.40
N ASP A 139 -33.63 23.53 -7.79
CA ASP A 139 -33.24 23.38 -6.38
C ASP A 139 -31.72 23.30 -6.15
N CYS A 140 -30.90 23.14 -7.17
CA CYS A 140 -29.48 22.81 -7.00
C CYS A 140 -28.71 23.88 -6.21
N ASP A 141 -28.87 25.15 -6.58
CA ASP A 141 -28.26 26.29 -5.86
C ASP A 141 -28.68 26.28 -4.38
N SER A 142 -29.97 26.09 -4.10
CA SER A 142 -30.50 26.07 -2.73
C SER A 142 -29.96 24.91 -1.90
N VAL A 143 -29.87 23.72 -2.48
CA VAL A 143 -29.39 22.50 -1.81
C VAL A 143 -27.91 22.65 -1.46
N ILE A 144 -27.11 23.14 -2.41
CA ILE A 144 -25.68 23.32 -2.21
C ILE A 144 -25.40 24.41 -1.17
N ARG A 145 -26.02 25.60 -1.29
CA ARG A 145 -25.87 26.69 -0.30
C ARG A 145 -26.24 26.23 1.09
N ARG A 146 -27.41 25.59 1.25
CA ARG A 146 -27.88 25.10 2.56
C ARG A 146 -26.90 24.12 3.20
N ARG A 147 -26.30 23.22 2.41
CA ARG A 147 -25.38 22.20 2.93
C ARG A 147 -23.98 22.75 3.20
N TRP A 148 -23.49 23.69 2.40
CA TRP A 148 -22.17 24.28 2.61
C TRP A 148 -22.13 25.39 3.66
N SER A 149 -23.19 26.19 3.81
CA SER A 149 -23.28 27.15 4.92
C SER A 149 -23.32 26.45 6.29
N SER A 150 -23.87 25.24 6.36
CA SER A 150 -23.84 24.40 7.57
C SER A 150 -22.46 23.80 7.88
N ALA A 151 -21.54 23.79 6.90
CA ALA A 151 -20.19 23.24 7.02
C ALA A 151 -19.09 24.32 7.17
N ALA A 152 -19.42 25.59 6.91
CA ALA A 152 -18.47 26.70 6.89
C ALA A 152 -18.20 27.27 8.30
N ASN A 153 -17.37 26.56 9.07
CA ASN A 153 -16.56 27.16 10.14
C ASN A 153 -15.13 27.51 9.64
N THR A 154 -14.89 27.44 8.34
CA THR A 154 -13.63 27.81 7.69
C THR A 154 -13.95 28.81 6.58
N GLY A 155 -13.41 30.03 6.68
CA GLY A 155 -13.76 31.22 5.90
C GLY A 155 -13.42 31.20 4.40
N ASP A 156 -13.45 30.04 3.76
CA ASP A 156 -13.38 29.92 2.30
C ASP A 156 -14.80 29.92 1.71
N ASP A 157 -15.08 30.84 0.78
CA ASP A 157 -16.32 30.79 -0.01
C ASP A 157 -16.24 29.62 -1.02
N ILE A 158 -16.69 28.45 -0.56
CA ILE A 158 -16.71 27.20 -1.32
C ILE A 158 -17.60 27.34 -2.55
N TRP A 159 -18.67 28.15 -2.47
CA TRP A 159 -19.59 28.37 -3.59
C TRP A 159 -18.91 29.13 -4.73
N ALA A 160 -18.26 30.26 -4.44
CA ALA A 160 -17.49 30.99 -5.44
C ALA A 160 -16.39 30.12 -6.10
N ASN A 161 -15.76 29.24 -5.31
CA ASN A 161 -14.77 28.29 -5.82
C ASN A 161 -15.37 27.20 -6.72
N LEU A 162 -16.58 26.69 -6.41
CA LEU A 162 -17.28 25.74 -7.27
C LEU A 162 -17.67 26.39 -8.59
N THR A 163 -18.33 27.55 -8.56
CA THR A 163 -18.76 28.27 -9.78
C THR A 163 -17.57 28.60 -10.68
N ARG A 164 -16.43 29.00 -10.10
CA ARG A 164 -15.19 29.21 -10.86
C ARG A 164 -14.65 27.92 -11.49
N ARG A 165 -14.80 26.77 -10.82
CA ARG A 165 -14.35 25.47 -11.36
C ARG A 165 -15.28 24.96 -12.45
N THR A 166 -16.59 25.18 -12.34
CA THR A 166 -17.56 24.79 -13.37
C THR A 166 -17.42 25.62 -14.64
N GLN A 167 -17.11 26.92 -14.54
CA GLN A 167 -16.78 27.76 -15.70
C GLN A 167 -15.51 27.32 -16.46
N ASN A 168 -14.60 26.59 -15.80
CA ASN A 168 -13.37 26.08 -16.40
C ASN A 168 -13.49 24.63 -16.89
N CYS A 169 -14.66 24.00 -16.77
CA CYS A 169 -14.94 22.70 -17.36
C CYS A 169 -15.22 22.89 -18.86
N LYS A 170 -14.27 22.49 -19.71
CA LYS A 170 -14.52 22.34 -21.15
C LYS A 170 -15.40 21.11 -21.40
N GLU A 171 -16.32 21.22 -22.35
CA GLU A 171 -17.09 20.09 -22.92
C GLU A 171 -16.18 18.92 -23.34
#